data_AF-A0A2M8U4N8-F1
#
_entry.id   AF-A0A2M8U4N8-F1
#
_cell.length_a   1.000
_cell.length_b   1.000
_cell.length_c   1.000
_cell.angle_alpha   90.00
_cell.angle_beta   90.00
_cell.angle_gamma   90.00
#
_symmetry.space_group_name_H-M   'P 1'
#
loop_
_entity.id
_entity.type
_entity.pdbx_description
1 polymer ?
#
loop_
_entity_poly.entity_id
_entity_poly.type
_entity_poly.pdbx_seq_one_letter_code
_entity_poly.pdbx_strand_id
1 'polypeptide(L)'
;MAIQPGKPSAGGTTAPPRPLAPKAPAPAAAEAEVEQLEPSQLDDATHAEYRLLYDAAARNVLFAKRQQWRVVQYFTLIALALVAIGIATPFASDVARFVAGFLTVVGVGSLGVIVMLQSWQGNEHAKMSYLANDFSNFARSALRRKPRLSGDIHRYLMLLMMLLYIVVLDVVVVRLLLDMTR
;
A
#
# COMPACT_ATOMS: atom_id res chain seq x y z
N MET A 1 41.41 27.67 37.15
CA MET A 1 40.52 28.63 37.85
C MET A 1 39.09 28.30 37.45
N ALA A 2 38.29 27.84 38.40
CA ALA A 2 36.89 27.49 38.23
C ALA A 2 36.02 28.73 38.47
N ILE A 3 34.98 28.94 37.65
CA ILE A 3 33.87 29.84 37.99
C ILE A 3 32.56 29.16 37.58
N GLN A 4 31.70 28.94 38.57
CA GLN A 4 30.29 28.59 38.47
C GLN A 4 29.50 29.73 39.19
N PRO A 5 28.15 29.78 39.16
CA PRO A 5 27.35 30.63 38.28
C PRO A 5 26.51 31.69 39.03
N GLY A 6 26.07 32.74 38.33
CA GLY A 6 25.07 33.70 38.82
C GLY A 6 23.67 33.42 38.25
N LYS A 7 22.67 33.26 39.12
CA LYS A 7 21.22 33.14 38.81
C LYS A 7 20.59 34.53 38.50
N PRO A 8 19.33 34.57 37.99
CA PRO A 8 18.86 35.61 37.06
C PRO A 8 18.03 36.72 37.73
N SER A 9 18.04 37.90 37.10
CA SER A 9 17.09 38.98 37.40
C SER A 9 15.95 39.01 36.38
N ALA A 10 14.75 39.22 36.92
CA ALA A 10 13.46 39.24 36.24
C ALA A 10 13.17 40.59 35.57
N GLY A 11 12.23 40.57 34.61
CA GLY A 11 11.63 41.73 33.95
C GLY A 11 11.67 41.54 32.43
N GLY A 12 10.59 41.25 31.71
CA GLY A 12 9.19 41.65 31.91
C GLY A 12 8.84 42.61 30.79
N THR A 13 8.26 42.10 29.69
CA THR A 13 7.51 42.96 28.76
C THR A 13 6.30 42.20 28.26
N THR A 14 5.18 42.90 28.36
CA THR A 14 3.81 42.43 28.51
C THR A 14 3.08 42.50 27.17
N ALA A 15 2.57 41.36 26.69
CA ALA A 15 1.43 41.31 25.80
C ALA A 15 0.30 40.59 26.55
N PRO A 16 -0.94 41.13 26.59
CA PRO A 16 -2.04 40.47 27.28
C PRO A 16 -2.37 39.15 26.55
N PRO A 17 -2.52 38.03 27.27
CA PRO A 17 -2.97 36.78 26.66
C PRO A 17 -4.40 36.97 26.16
N ARG A 18 -4.60 36.62 24.89
CA ARG A 18 -5.92 36.50 24.25
C ARG A 18 -6.83 35.68 25.17
N PRO A 19 -8.07 36.11 25.49
CA PRO A 19 -8.98 35.32 26.30
C PRO A 19 -9.19 33.97 25.61
N LEU A 20 -8.73 32.89 26.25
CA LEU A 20 -9.06 31.54 25.83
C LEU A 20 -10.56 31.40 26.02
N ALA A 21 -11.28 31.18 24.92
CA ALA A 21 -12.69 30.82 24.96
C ALA A 21 -12.88 29.70 26.00
N PRO A 22 -13.96 29.72 26.80
CA PRO A 22 -14.22 28.68 27.78
C PRO A 22 -14.11 27.31 27.12
N LYS A 23 -13.16 26.51 27.61
CA LYS A 23 -12.95 25.13 27.19
C LYS A 23 -14.30 24.44 27.28
N ALA A 24 -14.86 24.09 26.13
CA ALA A 24 -16.06 23.27 26.07
C ALA A 24 -15.87 22.07 27.00
N PRO A 25 -16.87 21.71 27.81
CA PRO A 25 -16.74 20.61 28.76
C PRO A 25 -16.19 19.41 28.01
N ALA A 26 -15.08 18.88 28.51
CA ALA A 26 -14.48 17.68 27.94
C ALA A 26 -15.60 16.63 27.84
N PRO A 27 -15.82 16.00 26.68
CA PRO A 27 -16.69 14.82 26.66
C PRO A 27 -16.13 13.87 27.70
N ALA A 28 -17.01 13.44 28.60
CA ALA A 28 -16.70 12.60 29.75
C ALA A 28 -15.62 11.60 29.36
N ALA A 29 -14.52 11.62 30.11
CA ALA A 29 -13.49 10.60 29.99
C ALA A 29 -14.20 9.26 30.13
N ALA A 30 -14.40 8.58 29.01
CA ALA A 30 -14.51 7.14 29.02
C ALA A 30 -13.23 6.70 29.72
N GLU A 31 -13.39 6.17 30.93
CA GLU A 31 -12.31 5.52 31.66
C GLU A 31 -11.67 4.55 30.67
N ALA A 32 -10.49 4.92 30.18
CA ALA A 32 -9.69 4.04 29.36
C ALA A 32 -9.27 2.94 30.31
N GLU A 33 -10.05 1.86 30.34
CA GLU A 33 -9.73 0.60 30.96
C GLU A 33 -8.27 0.31 30.59
N VAL A 34 -7.37 0.43 31.56
CA VAL A 34 -5.94 0.25 31.34
C VAL A 34 -5.77 -1.22 31.01
N GLU A 35 -5.72 -1.55 29.72
CA GLU A 35 -5.59 -2.92 29.23
C GLU A 35 -4.40 -3.58 29.94
N GLN A 36 -4.70 -4.49 30.85
CA GLN A 36 -3.69 -5.12 31.70
C GLN A 36 -2.77 -5.95 30.79
N LEU A 37 -1.49 -5.58 30.71
CA LEU A 37 -0.55 -6.21 29.79
C LEU A 37 -0.32 -7.67 30.19
N GLU A 38 -0.71 -8.59 29.29
CA GLU A 38 -0.48 -10.01 29.45
C GLU A 38 0.66 -10.45 28.53
N PRO A 39 1.72 -11.07 29.09
CA PRO A 39 2.80 -11.60 28.28
C PRO A 39 2.30 -12.73 27.37
N SER A 40 2.99 -12.93 26.26
CA SER A 40 2.74 -14.09 25.39
C SER A 40 3.06 -15.39 26.16
N GLN A 41 2.30 -16.44 25.90
CA GLN A 41 2.54 -17.78 26.47
C GLN A 41 3.68 -18.52 25.75
N LEU A 42 4.19 -17.97 24.65
CA LEU A 42 5.30 -18.55 23.90
C LEU A 42 6.61 -18.39 24.68
N ASP A 43 7.41 -19.46 24.73
CA ASP A 43 8.81 -19.37 25.16
C ASP A 43 9.63 -18.52 24.18
N ASP A 44 10.80 -18.06 24.61
CA ASP A 44 11.63 -17.13 23.83
C ASP A 44 12.06 -17.69 22.47
N ALA A 45 12.31 -19.00 22.37
CA ALA A 45 12.73 -19.62 21.12
C ALA A 45 11.57 -19.69 20.12
N THR A 46 10.40 -20.18 20.56
CA THR A 46 9.19 -20.18 19.73
C THR A 46 8.77 -18.77 19.34
N HIS A 47 8.90 -17.82 20.26
CA HIS A 47 8.61 -16.41 19.98
C HIS A 47 9.54 -15.86 18.89
N ALA A 48 10.82 -16.22 18.89
CA ALA A 48 11.76 -15.84 17.84
C ALA A 48 11.38 -16.43 16.47
N GLU A 49 10.98 -17.70 16.42
CA GLU A 49 10.49 -18.35 15.19
C GLU A 49 9.24 -17.66 14.63
N TYR A 50 8.28 -17.35 15.49
CA TYR A 50 7.06 -16.64 15.11
C TYR A 50 7.36 -15.26 14.52
N ARG A 51 8.26 -14.50 15.13
CA ARG A 51 8.70 -13.20 14.61
C ARG A 51 9.36 -13.33 13.24
N LEU A 52 10.21 -14.34 13.06
CA LEU A 52 10.86 -14.61 11.78
C LEU A 52 9.84 -14.94 10.69
N LEU A 53 8.87 -15.81 10.98
CA LEU A 53 7.82 -16.20 10.04
C LEU A 53 6.89 -15.02 9.70
N TYR A 54 6.57 -14.19 10.69
CA TYR A 54 5.75 -12.99 10.49
C TYR A 54 6.47 -11.98 9.59
N ASP A 55 7.76 -11.72 9.84
CA ASP A 55 8.57 -10.80 9.03
C ASP A 55 8.76 -11.33 7.59
N ALA A 56 8.99 -12.63 7.43
CA ALA A 56 9.06 -13.26 6.12
C ALA A 56 7.75 -13.08 5.32
N ALA A 57 6.59 -13.30 5.96
CA ALA A 57 5.29 -13.08 5.33
C ALA A 57 5.05 -11.60 4.97
N ALA A 58 5.43 -10.67 5.85
CA ALA A 58 5.34 -9.23 5.59
C ALA A 58 6.20 -8.80 4.39
N ARG A 59 7.44 -9.32 4.27
CA ARG A 59 8.32 -9.08 3.12
C ARG A 59 7.74 -9.64 1.82
N ASN A 60 7.11 -10.82 1.86
CA ASN A 60 6.45 -11.41 0.69
C ASN A 60 5.28 -10.54 0.19
N VAL A 61 4.47 -9.99 1.11
CA VAL A 61 3.40 -9.05 0.73
C VAL A 61 3.96 -7.79 0.06
N LEU A 62 5.03 -7.20 0.60
CA LEU A 62 5.68 -6.04 -0.01
C LEU A 62 6.28 -6.36 -1.38
N PHE A 63 6.88 -7.55 -1.53
CA PHE A 63 7.38 -8.03 -2.82
C PHE A 63 6.26 -8.15 -3.85
N ALA A 64 5.16 -8.83 -3.51
CA ALA A 64 4.02 -9.00 -4.40
C ALA A 64 3.41 -7.66 -4.81
N LYS A 65 3.30 -6.70 -3.88
CA LYS A 65 2.81 -5.35 -4.17
C LYS A 65 3.73 -4.58 -5.10
N ARG A 66 5.06 -4.64 -4.89
CA ARG A 66 6.03 -4.05 -5.83
C ARG A 66 5.91 -4.68 -7.22
N GLN A 67 5.73 -6.00 -7.28
CA GLN A 67 5.59 -6.70 -8.54
C GLN A 67 4.29 -6.32 -9.27
N GLN A 68 3.17 -6.16 -8.56
CA GLN A 68 1.92 -5.65 -9.16
C GLN A 68 2.12 -4.30 -9.86
N TRP A 69 2.82 -3.37 -9.22
CA TRP A 69 3.13 -2.07 -9.83
C TRP A 69 4.06 -2.18 -11.03
N ARG A 70 5.07 -3.07 -10.97
CA ARG A 70 5.96 -3.31 -12.11
C ARG A 70 5.22 -3.88 -13.31
N VAL A 71 4.25 -4.77 -13.11
CA VAL A 71 3.42 -5.29 -14.22
C VAL A 71 2.68 -4.16 -14.91
N VAL A 72 2.03 -3.27 -14.16
CA VAL A 72 1.36 -2.09 -14.74
C VAL A 72 2.36 -1.21 -15.49
N GLN A 73 3.51 -0.90 -14.89
CA GLN A 73 4.55 -0.09 -15.53
C GLN A 73 5.06 -0.70 -16.84
N TYR A 74 5.36 -2.00 -16.84
CA TYR A 74 5.86 -2.68 -18.04
C TYR A 74 4.80 -2.73 -19.14
N PHE A 75 3.54 -3.00 -18.79
CA PHE A 75 2.44 -2.93 -19.75
C PHE A 75 2.32 -1.53 -20.36
N THR A 76 2.37 -0.48 -19.53
CA THR A 76 2.36 0.91 -20.01
C THR A 76 3.51 1.21 -20.96
N LEU A 77 4.74 0.81 -20.61
CA LEU A 77 5.92 1.06 -21.43
C LEU A 77 5.84 0.35 -22.78
N ILE A 78 5.39 -0.91 -22.80
CA ILE A 78 5.18 -1.66 -24.04
C ILE A 78 4.13 -0.96 -24.90
N ALA A 79 2.98 -0.59 -24.31
CA ALA A 79 1.90 0.08 -25.02
C ALA A 79 2.35 1.41 -25.63
N LEU A 80 3.06 2.25 -24.86
CA LEU A 80 3.63 3.51 -25.35
C LEU A 80 4.67 3.30 -26.46
N ALA A 81 5.55 2.30 -26.31
CA ALA A 81 6.54 1.99 -27.33
C ALA A 81 5.88 1.57 -28.65
N LEU A 82 4.83 0.74 -28.61
CA LEU A 82 4.11 0.31 -29.80
C LEU A 82 3.42 1.48 -30.51
N VAL A 83 2.80 2.40 -29.75
CA VAL A 83 2.22 3.63 -30.33
C VAL A 83 3.29 4.51 -30.95
N ALA A 84 4.41 4.74 -30.25
CA ALA A 84 5.49 5.58 -30.76
C ALA A 84 6.09 5.01 -32.05
N ILE A 85 6.28 3.69 -32.12
CA ILE A 85 6.73 3.01 -33.34
C ILE A 85 5.69 3.16 -34.45
N GLY A 86 4.41 2.96 -34.16
CA GLY A 86 3.33 3.11 -35.14
C GLY A 86 3.21 4.52 -35.73
N ILE A 87 3.53 5.55 -34.94
CA ILE A 87 3.61 6.95 -35.41
C ILE A 87 4.85 7.17 -36.27
N ALA A 88 6.02 6.72 -35.80
CA ALA A 88 7.29 6.96 -36.47
C ALA A 88 7.43 6.14 -37.76
N THR A 89 6.81 4.97 -37.81
CA THR A 89 6.84 4.03 -38.94
C THR A 89 5.46 3.41 -39.09
N PRO A 90 4.57 4.03 -39.89
CA PRO A 90 3.21 3.55 -40.07
C PRO A 90 3.18 2.08 -40.48
N PHE A 91 2.46 1.28 -39.68
CA PHE A 91 2.33 -0.14 -39.93
C PHE A 91 1.45 -0.42 -41.14
N ALA A 92 1.77 -1.49 -41.87
CA ALA A 92 0.82 -2.11 -42.78
C ALA A 92 -0.39 -2.67 -42.00
N SER A 93 -1.55 -2.74 -42.65
CA SER A 93 -2.82 -3.09 -41.99
C SER A 93 -2.83 -4.46 -41.29
N ASP A 94 -2.12 -5.43 -41.85
CA ASP A 94 -1.91 -6.77 -41.30
C ASP A 94 -1.00 -6.73 -40.07
N VAL A 95 0.10 -6.00 -40.14
CA VAL A 95 1.03 -5.79 -39.02
C VAL A 95 0.33 -5.09 -37.85
N ALA A 96 -0.44 -4.04 -38.10
CA ALA A 96 -1.16 -3.33 -37.04
C ALA A 96 -2.18 -4.23 -36.32
N ARG A 97 -2.91 -5.08 -37.05
CA ARG A 97 -3.83 -6.06 -36.46
C ARG A 97 -3.10 -7.09 -35.62
N PHE A 98 -1.96 -7.59 -36.11
CA PHE A 98 -1.11 -8.51 -35.36
C PHE A 98 -0.60 -7.88 -34.06
N VAL A 99 -0.04 -6.68 -34.13
CA VAL A 99 0.48 -5.94 -32.96
C VAL A 99 -0.62 -5.65 -31.96
N ALA A 100 -1.80 -5.22 -32.43
CA ALA A 100 -2.97 -4.98 -31.58
C ALA A 100 -3.41 -6.27 -30.86
N GLY A 101 -3.54 -7.39 -31.58
CA GLY A 101 -3.90 -8.68 -30.99
C GLY A 101 -2.85 -9.17 -29.98
N PHE A 102 -1.56 -9.01 -30.30
CA PHE A 102 -0.46 -9.32 -29.39
C PHE A 102 -0.54 -8.49 -28.10
N LEU A 103 -0.76 -7.17 -28.21
CA LEU A 103 -0.89 -6.29 -27.06
C LEU A 103 -2.05 -6.72 -26.15
N THR A 104 -3.21 -7.07 -26.72
CA THR A 104 -4.35 -7.58 -25.96
C THR A 104 -4.02 -8.88 -25.22
N VAL A 105 -3.28 -9.81 -25.83
CA VAL A 105 -2.82 -11.03 -25.15
C VAL A 105 -1.90 -10.69 -23.97
N VAL A 106 -0.97 -9.76 -24.15
CA VAL A 106 -0.09 -9.26 -23.07
C VAL A 106 -0.91 -8.57 -21.98
N GLY A 107 -1.95 -7.82 -22.34
CA GLY A 107 -2.89 -7.19 -21.41
C GLY A 107 -3.61 -8.22 -20.55
N VAL A 108 -4.22 -9.24 -21.15
CA VAL A 108 -4.87 -10.34 -20.44
C VAL A 108 -3.89 -11.08 -19.52
N GLY A 109 -2.68 -11.36 -20.00
CA GLY A 109 -1.62 -11.96 -19.18
C GLY A 109 -1.25 -11.10 -17.96
N SER A 110 -1.14 -9.78 -18.17
CA SER A 110 -0.84 -8.82 -17.10
C SER A 110 -1.94 -8.78 -16.03
N LEU A 111 -3.22 -8.79 -16.44
CA LEU A 111 -4.35 -8.91 -15.52
C LEU A 111 -4.29 -10.21 -14.71
N GLY A 112 -4.00 -11.33 -15.38
CA GLY A 112 -3.84 -12.64 -14.73
C GLY A 112 -2.75 -12.64 -13.66
N VAL A 113 -1.58 -12.07 -13.96
CA VAL A 113 -0.48 -11.95 -12.99
C VAL A 113 -0.88 -11.07 -11.80
N ILE A 114 -1.55 -9.94 -12.03
CA ILE A 114 -2.00 -9.05 -10.94
C ILE A 114 -2.98 -9.77 -10.00
N VAL A 115 -3.94 -10.52 -10.53
CA VAL A 115 -4.91 -11.30 -9.76
C VAL A 115 -4.21 -12.44 -9.00
N MET A 116 -3.28 -13.14 -9.63
CA MET A 116 -2.47 -14.17 -8.96
C MET A 116 -1.67 -13.60 -7.78
N LEU A 117 -1.00 -12.45 -7.98
CA LEU A 117 -0.28 -11.75 -6.92
C LEU A 117 -1.21 -11.28 -5.79
N GLN A 118 -2.44 -10.89 -6.12
CA GLN A 118 -3.45 -10.52 -5.13
C GLN A 118 -3.87 -11.73 -4.28
N SER A 119 -4.06 -12.90 -4.91
CA SER A 119 -4.35 -14.15 -4.21
C SER A 119 -3.20 -14.52 -3.27
N TRP A 120 -1.96 -14.47 -3.74
CA TRP A 120 -0.78 -14.75 -2.91
C TRP A 120 -0.69 -13.81 -1.70
N GLN A 121 -0.89 -12.51 -1.88
CA GLN A 121 -0.95 -11.57 -0.75
C GLN A 121 -2.03 -11.94 0.27
N GLY A 122 -3.19 -12.44 -0.19
CA GLY A 122 -4.25 -12.94 0.68
C GLY A 122 -3.78 -14.08 1.59
N ASN A 123 -3.07 -15.04 1.02
CA ASN A 123 -2.52 -16.19 1.76
C ASN A 123 -1.48 -15.75 2.81
N GLU A 124 -0.58 -14.83 2.45
CA GLU A 124 0.41 -14.29 3.39
C GLU A 124 -0.25 -13.48 4.51
N HIS A 125 -1.32 -12.74 4.21
CA HIS A 125 -2.12 -12.06 5.24
C HIS A 125 -2.83 -13.03 6.18
N ALA A 126 -3.34 -14.15 5.68
CA ALA A 126 -3.92 -15.19 6.51
C ALA A 126 -2.87 -15.80 7.46
N LYS A 127 -1.66 -16.08 6.94
CA LYS A 127 -0.53 -16.56 7.75
C LYS A 127 -0.13 -15.56 8.84
N MET A 128 0.00 -14.27 8.50
CA MET A 128 0.28 -13.22 9.48
C MET A 128 -0.81 -13.11 10.54
N SER A 129 -2.09 -13.24 10.17
CA SER A 129 -3.20 -13.20 11.11
C SER A 129 -3.22 -14.40 12.06
N TYR A 130 -2.81 -15.58 11.58
CA TYR A 130 -2.66 -16.78 12.40
C TYR A 130 -1.55 -16.58 13.44
N LEU A 131 -0.34 -16.22 13.00
CA LEU A 131 0.81 -16.00 13.88
C LEU A 131 0.56 -14.88 14.90
N ALA A 132 -0.16 -13.83 14.51
CA ALA A 132 -0.45 -12.71 15.40
C ALA A 132 -1.37 -13.09 16.58
N ASN A 133 -2.12 -14.19 16.52
CA ASN A 133 -3.04 -14.56 17.60
C ASN A 133 -2.32 -15.00 18.89
N ASP A 134 -1.09 -15.51 18.76
CA ASP A 134 -0.28 -16.01 19.89
C ASP A 134 0.67 -14.93 20.46
N PHE A 135 0.70 -13.74 19.85
CA PHE A 135 1.43 -12.60 20.39
C PHE A 135 0.76 -12.03 21.66
N SER A 136 1.52 -11.25 22.43
CA SER A 136 1.01 -10.56 23.63
C SER A 136 -0.21 -9.70 23.29
N ASN A 137 -1.05 -9.45 24.29
CA ASN A 137 -2.23 -8.61 24.09
C ASN A 137 -1.86 -7.22 23.55
N PHE A 138 -0.78 -6.61 24.04
CA PHE A 138 -0.25 -5.35 23.52
C PHE A 138 0.06 -5.40 22.03
N ALA A 139 0.77 -6.43 21.57
CA ALA A 139 1.13 -6.58 20.17
C ALA A 139 -0.11 -6.81 19.29
N ARG A 140 -1.07 -7.62 19.76
CA ARG A 140 -2.36 -7.82 19.09
C ARG A 140 -3.15 -6.52 18.99
N SER A 141 -3.25 -5.76 20.08
CA SER A 141 -3.93 -4.48 20.13
C SER A 141 -3.25 -3.45 19.23
N ALA A 142 -1.92 -3.42 19.18
CA ALA A 142 -1.15 -2.59 18.25
C ALA A 142 -1.44 -2.95 16.78
N LEU A 143 -1.45 -4.24 16.43
CA LEU A 143 -1.74 -4.72 15.07
C LEU A 143 -3.21 -4.46 14.65
N ARG A 144 -4.14 -4.48 15.61
CA ARG A 144 -5.58 -4.24 15.38
C ARG A 144 -5.96 -2.76 15.27
N ARG A 145 -5.07 -1.82 15.59
CA ARG A 145 -5.36 -0.37 15.51
C ARG A 145 -5.84 0.09 14.14
N LYS A 146 -5.45 -0.60 13.06
CA LYS A 146 -5.97 -0.29 11.73
C LYS A 146 -7.29 -1.03 11.48
N PRO A 147 -8.42 -0.33 11.24
CA PRO A 147 -9.69 -0.99 10.96
C PRO A 147 -9.56 -1.84 9.69
N ARG A 148 -9.81 -3.15 9.83
CA ARG A 148 -9.68 -4.15 8.76
C ARG A 148 -10.52 -3.76 7.53
N LEU A 149 -11.73 -3.28 7.78
CA LEU A 149 -12.71 -2.91 6.75
C LEU A 149 -12.23 -1.76 5.86
N SER A 150 -11.62 -0.73 6.45
CA SER A 150 -11.00 0.36 5.67
C SER A 150 -9.78 -0.12 4.89
N GLY A 151 -8.98 -1.02 5.48
CA GLY A 151 -7.82 -1.62 4.81
C GLY A 151 -8.21 -2.42 3.56
N ASP A 152 -9.25 -3.23 3.66
CA ASP A 152 -9.73 -4.07 2.56
C ASP A 152 -10.33 -3.24 1.43
N ILE A 153 -11.15 -2.23 1.75
CA ILE A 153 -11.71 -1.31 0.75
C ILE A 153 -10.60 -0.63 -0.06
N HIS A 154 -9.59 -0.08 0.59
CA HIS A 154 -8.48 0.57 -0.11
C HIS A 154 -7.71 -0.41 -1.01
N ARG A 155 -7.51 -1.65 -0.55
CA ARG A 155 -6.82 -2.68 -1.33
C ARG A 155 -7.60 -3.04 -2.60
N TYR A 156 -8.91 -3.29 -2.49
CA TYR A 156 -9.75 -3.64 -3.64
C TYR A 156 -9.97 -2.46 -4.59
N LEU A 157 -10.08 -1.24 -4.06
CA LEU A 157 -10.17 -0.03 -4.90
C LEU A 157 -8.90 0.15 -5.73
N MET A 158 -7.72 0.00 -5.13
CA MET A 158 -6.45 0.08 -5.86
C MET A 158 -6.32 -1.03 -6.91
N LEU A 159 -6.70 -2.26 -6.57
CA LEU A 159 -6.74 -3.37 -7.52
C LEU A 159 -7.66 -3.05 -8.71
N LEU A 160 -8.88 -2.60 -8.44
CA LEU A 160 -9.84 -2.21 -9.46
C LEU A 160 -9.27 -1.13 -10.39
N MET A 161 -8.62 -0.11 -9.85
CA MET A 161 -7.97 0.94 -10.64
C MET A 161 -6.84 0.42 -11.52
N MET A 162 -6.02 -0.51 -11.03
CA MET A 162 -4.95 -1.12 -11.84
C MET A 162 -5.50 -1.96 -13.00
N LEU A 163 -6.53 -2.78 -12.73
CA LEU A 163 -7.16 -3.60 -13.77
C LEU A 163 -7.86 -2.73 -14.81
N LEU A 164 -8.64 -1.74 -14.36
CA LEU A 164 -9.32 -0.79 -15.23
C LEU A 164 -8.32 -0.02 -16.09
N TYR A 165 -7.22 0.44 -15.49
CA TYR A 165 -6.17 1.16 -16.21
C TYR A 165 -5.59 0.32 -17.36
N ILE A 166 -5.23 -0.95 -17.10
CA ILE A 166 -4.71 -1.85 -18.15
C ILE A 166 -5.74 -2.03 -19.25
N VAL A 167 -7.00 -2.31 -18.91
CA VAL A 167 -8.07 -2.54 -19.90
C VAL A 167 -8.32 -1.29 -20.75
N VAL A 168 -8.43 -0.12 -20.12
CA VAL A 168 -8.67 1.15 -20.83
C VAL A 168 -7.49 1.48 -21.72
N LEU A 169 -6.26 1.35 -21.23
CA LEU A 169 -5.06 1.60 -22.03
C LEU A 169 -4.97 0.64 -23.22
N ASP A 170 -5.24 -0.65 -23.03
CA ASP A 170 -5.27 -1.65 -24.10
C ASP A 170 -6.27 -1.27 -25.19
N VAL A 171 -7.52 -0.99 -24.80
CA VAL A 171 -8.59 -0.61 -25.73
C VAL A 171 -8.23 0.66 -26.51
N VAL A 172 -7.70 1.68 -25.85
CA VAL A 172 -7.30 2.94 -26.48
C VAL A 172 -6.18 2.71 -27.49
N VAL A 173 -5.13 1.96 -27.12
CA VAL A 173 -3.98 1.70 -27.99
C VAL A 173 -4.37 0.81 -29.16
N VAL A 174 -5.14 -0.25 -28.93
CA VAL A 174 -5.68 -1.10 -30.01
C VAL A 174 -6.47 -0.28 -31.01
N ARG A 175 -7.36 0.61 -30.53
CA ARG A 175 -8.14 1.49 -31.40
C ARG A 175 -7.25 2.42 -32.23
N LEU A 176 -6.27 3.05 -31.58
CA LEU A 176 -5.30 3.93 -32.25
C LEU A 176 -4.51 3.20 -33.34
N LEU A 177 -3.95 2.03 -33.03
CA LEU A 177 -3.17 1.24 -33.97
C LEU A 177 -3.99 0.82 -35.20
N LEU A 178 -5.26 0.46 -35.00
CA LEU A 178 -6.13 0.08 -36.11
C LEU A 178 -6.56 1.28 -36.97
N ASP A 179 -6.81 2.44 -36.34
CA ASP A 179 -7.18 3.66 -37.07
C ASP A 179 -6.02 4.26 -37.86
N MET A 180 -4.76 4.07 -37.43
CA MET A 180 -3.56 4.47 -38.18
C MET A 180 -3.41 3.79 -39.54
N THR A 181 -4.13 2.69 -39.78
CA THR A 181 -4.03 1.90 -41.02
C THR A 181 -5.19 2.10 -41.99
N ARG A 182 -6.12 3.01 -41.66
CA ARG A 182 -7.22 3.44 -42.54
C ARG A 182 -6.79 4.66 -43.34
#